data_AF-A0A956IEX2-F1
#
_entry.id   AF-A0A956IEX2-F1
#
_cell.length_a   1.000
_cell.length_b   1.000
_cell.length_c   1.000
_cell.angle_alpha   90.00
_cell.angle_beta   90.00
_cell.angle_gamma   90.00
#
_symmetry.space_group_name_H-M   'P 1'
#
loop_
_entity.id
_entity.type
_entity.pdbx_description
1 polymer ?
#
loop_
_entity_poly.entity_id
_entity_poly.type
_entity_poly.pdbx_seq_one_letter_code
_entity_poly.pdbx_strand_id
1 'polypeptide(L)'
;MRLRGRILRPSTLAERRLMTALGVEFIRVPREHNPFIVARRFARAARLESPDHQFLRQVVEKAPKPPQPSPEPDLVEPVPGHAA
;
A
#
# COMPACT_ATOMS: atom_id res chain seq x y z
N MET A 1 5.37 -12.87 -4.56
CA MET A 1 4.23 -11.94 -4.53
C MET A 1 2.95 -12.69 -4.24
N ARG A 2 2.20 -12.28 -3.22
CA ARG A 2 0.90 -12.87 -2.88
C ARG A 2 -0.21 -11.93 -3.33
N LEU A 3 -1.09 -12.42 -4.18
CA LEU A 3 -2.25 -11.69 -4.66
C LEU A 3 -3.49 -12.06 -3.83
N ARG A 4 -4.23 -11.06 -3.34
CA ARG A 4 -5.57 -11.21 -2.76
C ARG A 4 -6.51 -10.27 -3.48
N GLY A 5 -7.26 -10.79 -4.46
CA GLY A 5 -8.07 -9.96 -5.36
C GLY A 5 -7.20 -9.01 -6.17
N ARG A 6 -7.22 -7.72 -5.84
CA ARG A 6 -6.38 -6.67 -6.45
C ARG A 6 -5.29 -6.13 -5.51
N ILE A 7 -5.13 -6.73 -4.34
CA ILE A 7 -4.12 -6.34 -3.36
C ILE A 7 -2.90 -7.24 -3.54
N LEU A 8 -1.76 -6.62 -3.78
CA LEU A 8 -0.46 -7.25 -3.85
C LEU A 8 0.26 -7.09 -2.51
N ARG A 9 0.70 -8.22 -1.96
CA ARG A 9 1.50 -8.30 -0.73
C ARG A 9 2.85 -8.95 -1.05
N PRO A 10 3.93 -8.55 -0.35
CA PRO A 10 5.22 -9.18 -0.52
C PRO A 10 5.17 -10.60 0.04
N SER A 11 5.85 -11.53 -0.62
CA SER A 11 6.08 -12.92 -0.17
C SER A 11 7.53 -13.17 0.20
N THR A 12 8.45 -12.34 -0.30
CA THR A 12 9.89 -12.45 -0.04
C THR A 12 10.45 -11.18 0.58
N LEU A 13 11.63 -11.27 1.19
CA LEU A 13 12.32 -10.12 1.76
C LEU A 13 12.71 -9.09 0.69
N ALA A 14 13.13 -9.54 -0.49
CA ALA A 14 13.45 -8.65 -1.61
C ALA A 14 12.23 -7.85 -2.08
N GLU A 15 11.08 -8.52 -2.20
CA GLU A 15 9.81 -7.86 -2.53
C GLU A 15 9.42 -6.84 -1.46
N ARG A 16 9.58 -7.20 -0.18
CA ARG A 16 9.30 -6.29 0.95
C ARG A 16 10.19 -5.06 0.90
N ARG A 17 11.50 -5.21 0.69
CA ARG A 17 12.45 -4.11 0.57
C ARG A 17 12.10 -3.16 -0.58
N LEU A 18 11.71 -3.72 -1.74
CA LEU A 18 11.27 -2.92 -2.88
C LEU A 18 9.99 -2.13 -2.57
N MET A 19 9.01 -2.76 -1.89
CA MET A 19 7.79 -2.05 -1.45
C MET A 19 8.11 -0.93 -0.45
N THR A 20 9.00 -1.18 0.52
CA THR A 20 9.46 -0.16 1.47
C THR A 20 10.19 0.99 0.76
N ALA A 21 11.00 0.71 -0.26
CA ALA A 21 11.65 1.74 -1.08
C ALA A 21 10.64 2.58 -1.89
N LEU A 22 9.46 2.03 -2.16
CA LEU A 22 8.32 2.74 -2.77
C LEU A 22 7.40 3.42 -1.74
N GLY A 23 7.69 3.30 -0.45
CA GLY A 23 6.91 3.91 0.63
C GLY A 23 5.57 3.24 0.91
N VAL A 24 5.38 1.98 0.51
CA VAL A 24 4.11 1.26 0.69
C VAL A 24 4.29 -0.11 1.35
N GLU A 25 3.28 -0.57 2.08
CA GLU A 25 3.25 -1.93 2.66
C GLU A 25 2.54 -2.96 1.78
N PHE A 26 1.64 -2.48 0.92
CA PHE A 26 0.89 -3.26 -0.04
C PHE A 26 0.52 -2.38 -1.22
N ILE A 27 0.34 -3.00 -2.38
CA ILE A 27 -0.07 -2.28 -3.60
C ILE A 27 -1.49 -2.67 -3.93
N ARG A 28 -2.38 -1.68 -4.03
CA ARG A 28 -3.72 -1.87 -4.57
C ARG A 28 -3.70 -1.57 -6.06
N VAL A 29 -3.79 -2.62 -6.88
CA VAL A 29 -3.64 -2.48 -8.34
C VAL A 29 -4.82 -1.68 -8.93
N PRO A 30 -4.56 -0.54 -9.60
CA PRO A 30 -5.59 0.27 -10.28
C PRO A 30 -6.37 -0.56 -11.28
N ARG A 31 -7.68 -0.31 -11.47
CA ARG A 31 -8.56 -1.14 -12.31
C ARG A 31 -8.07 -1.28 -13.76
N GLU A 32 -7.38 -0.26 -14.26
CA GLU A 32 -6.76 -0.20 -15.60
C GLU A 32 -5.68 -1.26 -15.83
N HIS A 33 -5.08 -1.79 -14.76
CA HIS A 33 -3.93 -2.70 -14.86
C HIS A 33 -4.31 -4.14 -14.50
N ASN A 34 -3.69 -5.11 -15.17
CA ASN A 34 -3.85 -6.52 -14.81
C ASN A 34 -3.00 -6.84 -13.56
N PRO A 35 -3.60 -7.32 -12.45
CA PRO A 35 -2.89 -7.57 -11.19
C PRO A 35 -1.81 -8.64 -11.30
N PHE A 36 -1.97 -9.65 -12.15
CA PHE A 36 -0.98 -10.70 -12.37
C PHE A 36 0.24 -10.17 -13.11
N ILE A 37 0.05 -9.27 -14.08
CA ILE A 37 1.14 -8.62 -14.80
C ILE A 37 1.94 -7.72 -13.86
N VAL A 38 1.25 -6.93 -13.04
CA VAL A 38 1.92 -6.10 -12.01
C VAL A 38 2.69 -6.98 -11.03
N ALA A 39 2.11 -8.09 -10.55
CA ALA A 39 2.80 -9.02 -9.66
C ALA A 39 4.09 -9.59 -10.29
N ARG A 40 4.02 -10.00 -11.56
CA ARG A 40 5.17 -10.57 -12.28
C ARG A 40 6.27 -9.53 -12.49
N ARG A 41 5.91 -8.31 -12.91
CA ARG A 41 6.87 -7.20 -13.03
C ARG A 41 7.51 -6.85 -11.69
N PHE A 42 6.72 -6.86 -10.62
CA PHE A 42 7.22 -6.64 -9.27
C PHE A 42 8.25 -7.70 -8.86
N ALA A 43 7.95 -8.98 -9.11
CA ALA A 43 8.88 -10.07 -8.81
C ALA A 43 10.20 -9.96 -9.60
N ARG A 44 10.14 -9.55 -10.88
CA ARG A 44 11.36 -9.32 -11.69
C ARG A 44 12.17 -8.13 -11.18
N ALA A 45 11.51 -7.02 -10.86
CA ALA A 45 12.18 -5.85 -10.29
C ALA A 45 12.88 -6.19 -8.97
N ALA A 46 12.22 -6.96 -8.10
CA ALA A 46 12.78 -7.41 -6.82
C ALA A 46 14.02 -8.31 -6.98
N ARG A 47 14.17 -8.97 -8.13
CA ARG A 47 15.34 -9.80 -8.47
C ARG A 47 16.41 -9.05 -9.27
N LEU A 48 16.22 -7.75 -9.51
CA LEU A 48 17.10 -6.93 -10.36
C LEU A 48 17.18 -7.43 -11.82
N GLU A 49 16.19 -8.20 -12.28
CA GLU A 49 16.14 -8.76 -13.64
C GLU A 49 15.59 -7.77 -14.68
N SER A 50 15.03 -6.63 -14.23
CA SER A 50 14.41 -5.66 -15.12
C SER A 50 14.34 -4.26 -14.52
N PRO A 51 14.49 -3.18 -15.33
CA PRO A 51 14.27 -1.80 -14.91
C PRO A 51 12.77 -1.45 -14.74
N ASP A 52 11.96 -2.36 -14.21
CA ASP A 52 10.52 -2.20 -14.01
C ASP A 52 10.19 -1.16 -12.89
N HIS A 53 11.19 -0.57 -12.23
CA HIS A 53 11.05 0.34 -11.09
C HIS A 53 10.22 1.59 -11.38
N GLN A 54 10.37 2.19 -12.57
CA GLN A 54 9.57 3.37 -12.96
C GLN A 54 8.10 3.02 -13.15
N PHE A 55 7.81 1.89 -13.81
CA PHE A 55 6.44 1.40 -13.96
C PHE A 55 5.80 1.13 -12.60
N LEU A 56 6.53 0.52 -11.67
CA LEU A 56 6.03 0.26 -10.33
C LEU A 56 5.70 1.54 -9.56
N ARG A 57 6.53 2.59 -9.67
CA ARG A 57 6.22 3.91 -9.09
C ARG A 57 4.91 4.47 -9.63
N GLN A 58 4.71 4.45 -10.94
CA GLN A 58 3.47 4.93 -11.57
C GLN A 58 2.24 4.15 -11.09
N VAL A 59 2.37 2.82 -10.93
CA VAL A 59 1.28 1.98 -10.41
C VAL A 59 0.97 2.31 -8.96
N VAL A 60 1.99 2.61 -8.15
CA VAL A 60 1.81 3.03 -6.74
C VAL A 60 1.17 4.41 -6.64
N GLU A 61 1.60 5.37 -7.45
CA GLU A 61 1.03 6.73 -7.47
C GLU A 61 -0.44 6.74 -7.89
N LYS A 62 -0.80 5.89 -8.86
CA LYS A 62 -2.19 5.71 -9.32
C LYS A 62 -3.01 4.79 -8.42
N ALA A 63 -2.38 4.09 -7.48
CA ALA A 63 -3.12 3.22 -6.57
C ALA A 63 -4.05 4.08 -5.72
N PRO A 64 -5.34 3.69 -5.58
CA PRO A 64 -6.23 4.39 -4.68
C PRO A 64 -5.63 4.36 -3.27
N LYS A 65 -5.34 5.54 -2.72
CA LYS A 65 -4.84 5.67 -1.35
C LYS A 65 -5.79 4.94 -0.40
N PRO A 66 -5.28 4.21 0.60
CA PRO A 66 -6.14 3.73 1.66
C PRO A 66 -6.88 4.93 2.27
N PRO A 67 -8.15 4.77 2.67
CA PRO A 67 -8.84 5.84 3.39
C PRO A 67 -7.98 6.20 4.61
N GLN A 68 -7.59 7.47 4.71
CA GLN A 68 -6.96 7.96 5.92
C GLN A 68 -7.97 7.81 7.05
N PRO A 69 -7.55 7.35 8.25
CA PRO A 69 -8.42 7.43 9.42
C PRO A 69 -8.81 8.90 9.57
N SER A 70 -10.12 9.17 9.57
CA SER A 70 -10.60 10.51 9.91
C SER A 70 -10.17 10.80 11.35
N PRO A 71 -9.68 12.01 11.66
CA PRO A 71 -9.45 12.38 13.05
C PRO A 71 -10.79 12.23 13.79
N GLU A 72 -10.84 11.32 14.76
CA GLU A 72 -11.99 11.21 15.65
C GLU A 72 -12.17 12.55 16.37
N PRO A 73 -13.39 13.13 16.40
CA PRO A 73 -13.62 14.31 17.22
C PRO A 73 -13.38 13.91 18.68
N ASP A 74 -12.45 14.59 19.35
CA ASP A 74 -12.19 14.45 20.77
C ASP A 74 -13.52 14.41 21.53
N LEU A 75 -13.80 13.28 22.16
CA LEU A 75 -14.88 13.17 23.14
C LEU A 75 -14.55 14.16 24.25
N VAL A 76 -15.26 15.30 24.26
CA VAL A 76 -15.23 16.26 25.35
C VAL A 76 -15.61 15.51 26.63
N GLU A 77 -14.65 15.33 27.54
CA GLU A 77 -14.93 14.77 28.86
C GLU A 77 -15.95 15.68 29.58
N PRO A 78 -17.06 15.14 30.11
CA PRO A 78 -17.94 15.94 30.95
C PRO A 78 -17.21 16.29 32.24
N VAL A 79 -16.90 17.58 32.41
CA VAL A 79 -16.35 18.17 33.63
C VAL A 79 -17.25 17.78 34.81
N PRO A 80 -16.71 17.22 35.92
CA PRO A 80 -17.52 16.84 37.06
C PRO A 80 -17.99 18.11 37.78
N GLY A 81 -19.26 18.44 37.63
CA GLY A 81 -19.93 19.48 38.39
C GLY A 81 -20.05 19.07 39.86
N HIS A 82 -19.18 19.61 40.70
CA HIS A 82 -19.32 19.65 42.14
C HIS A 82 -20.46 20.60 42.58
N ALA A 83 -21.09 20.24 43.70
CA ALA A 83 -21.86 21.08 44.63
C ALA A 83 -23.27 21.54 44.16
N ALA A 84 -24.31 21.60 45.00
CA ALA A 84 -24.44 21.52 46.46
C ALA A 84 -25.84 20.98 46.82
#